data_AF-A0A0R3KZG6-F1
#
_entry.id   AF-A0A0R3KZG6-F1
#
_cell.length_a   1.000
_cell.length_b   1.000
_cell.length_c   1.000
_cell.angle_alpha   90.00
_cell.angle_beta   90.00
_cell.angle_gamma   90.00
#
_symmetry.space_group_name_H-M   'P 1'
#
loop_
_entity.id
_entity.type
_entity.pdbx_description
1 polymer ?
#
loop_
_entity_poly.entity_id
_entity_poly.type
_entity_poly.pdbx_seq_one_letter_code
_entity_poly.pdbx_strand_id
1 'polypeptide(L)'
;MAIHRLYGELAASLVRAITDCWAPSAVPARAGAKLDDMCQTAFECARSTLARLGLATDEYKLAIDADRVAQFVMDRSRAGQITLPPIDDVLTAWILLCGSQLGLASLRRLPFTPHDDIRPVMDALAALGYAKPLGNAFIWMDKIGPAMQMSGYWDENNLSREELEQRDVDLDMRNALASIPEDVKHAALTDNRTAVVKALAARWVDGAWLPDSVDGDPWWRWAALAPEAKRLMELVQGADGPLTRDVN
;
A
#
# COMPACT_ATOMS: atom_id res chain seq x y z
N MET A 1 -30.13 -7.80 0.88
CA MET A 1 -29.47 -9.02 0.35
C MET A 1 -27.95 -8.89 0.23
N ALA A 2 -27.42 -7.85 -0.43
CA ALA A 2 -25.98 -7.74 -0.73
C ALA A 2 -25.07 -7.65 0.51
N ILE A 3 -25.50 -6.97 1.58
CA ILE A 3 -24.68 -6.81 2.79
C ILE A 3 -24.40 -8.14 3.51
N HIS A 4 -25.38 -9.02 3.64
CA HIS A 4 -25.19 -10.35 4.26
C HIS A 4 -24.21 -11.22 3.48
N ARG A 5 -24.22 -11.09 2.15
CA ARG A 5 -23.25 -11.75 1.28
C ARG A 5 -21.84 -11.22 1.56
N LEU A 6 -21.67 -9.90 1.64
CA LEU A 6 -20.36 -9.32 1.97
C LEU A 6 -19.82 -9.85 3.30
N TYR A 7 -20.62 -9.91 4.37
CA TYR A 7 -20.19 -10.52 5.63
C TYR A 7 -19.77 -11.99 5.47
N GLY A 8 -20.52 -12.77 4.69
CA GLY A 8 -20.17 -14.15 4.40
C GLY A 8 -18.83 -14.29 3.68
N GLU A 9 -18.62 -13.52 2.61
CA GLU A 9 -17.37 -13.58 1.83
C GLU A 9 -16.18 -13.09 2.66
N LEU A 10 -16.33 -12.00 3.42
CA LEU A 10 -15.29 -11.50 4.33
C LEU A 10 -14.91 -12.55 5.37
N ALA A 11 -15.89 -13.19 6.00
CA ALA A 11 -15.66 -14.22 6.98
C ALA A 11 -14.95 -15.45 6.38
N ALA A 12 -15.38 -15.91 5.20
CA ALA A 12 -14.75 -17.04 4.52
C ALA A 12 -13.31 -16.71 4.08
N SER A 13 -13.04 -15.47 3.67
CA SER A 13 -11.70 -14.99 3.36
C SER A 13 -10.82 -14.95 4.62
N LEU A 14 -11.34 -14.46 5.75
CA LEU A 14 -10.61 -14.42 7.01
C LEU A 14 -10.28 -15.84 7.51
N VAL A 15 -11.23 -16.77 7.45
CA VAL A 15 -11.00 -18.17 7.84
C VAL A 15 -9.87 -18.78 7.03
N ARG A 16 -9.94 -18.70 5.69
CA ARG A 16 -8.90 -19.24 4.81
C ARG A 16 -7.52 -18.65 5.08
N ALA A 17 -7.47 -17.35 5.36
CA ALA A 17 -6.24 -16.66 5.69
C ALA A 17 -5.59 -17.15 6.99
N ILE A 18 -6.38 -17.51 8.02
CA ILE A 18 -5.87 -17.90 9.33
C ILE A 18 -5.84 -19.41 9.59
N THR A 19 -6.38 -20.24 8.70
CA THR A 19 -6.31 -21.71 8.86
C THR A 19 -5.21 -22.32 7.99
N ASP A 20 -5.11 -21.86 6.75
CA ASP A 20 -4.28 -22.52 5.73
C ASP A 20 -3.28 -21.55 5.08
N CYS A 21 -3.27 -20.27 5.50
CA CYS A 21 -2.46 -19.19 4.93
C CYS A 21 -2.51 -19.14 3.39
N TRP A 22 -3.63 -19.56 2.79
CA TRP A 22 -3.80 -19.69 1.34
C TRP A 22 -2.75 -20.56 0.64
N ALA A 23 -2.22 -21.57 1.34
CA ALA A 23 -1.23 -22.47 0.77
C ALA A 23 -1.79 -23.17 -0.49
N PRO A 24 -1.07 -23.14 -1.63
CA PRO A 24 -1.53 -23.80 -2.85
C PRO A 24 -1.73 -25.29 -2.61
N SER A 25 -2.95 -25.79 -2.87
CA SER A 25 -3.37 -27.20 -2.63
C SER A 25 -3.78 -27.54 -1.19
N ALA A 26 -3.91 -26.57 -0.29
CA ALA A 26 -4.50 -26.84 1.01
C ALA A 26 -5.96 -27.29 0.86
N VAL A 27 -6.30 -28.41 1.51
CA VAL A 27 -7.69 -28.85 1.65
C VAL A 27 -8.39 -27.85 2.57
N PRO A 28 -9.62 -27.39 2.26
CA PRO A 28 -10.34 -26.47 3.13
C PRO A 28 -10.39 -26.98 4.59
N ALA A 29 -10.03 -26.10 5.53
CA ALA A 29 -10.08 -26.41 6.94
C ALA A 29 -11.46 -26.93 7.38
N ARG A 30 -11.43 -27.96 8.23
CA ARG A 30 -12.64 -28.58 8.80
C ARG A 30 -12.97 -27.99 10.15
N ALA A 31 -14.22 -28.16 10.58
CA ALA A 31 -14.61 -27.86 11.95
C ALA A 31 -13.64 -28.52 12.95
N GLY A 32 -13.21 -27.75 13.95
CA GLY A 32 -12.19 -28.15 14.92
C GLY A 32 -10.75 -27.77 14.53
N ALA A 33 -10.50 -27.31 13.30
CA ALA A 33 -9.19 -26.79 12.89
C ALA A 33 -8.76 -25.62 13.77
N LYS A 34 -7.48 -25.59 14.15
CA LYS A 34 -6.92 -24.50 14.96
C LYS A 34 -6.83 -23.24 14.10
N LEU A 35 -7.33 -22.12 14.63
CA LEU A 35 -7.10 -20.80 14.03
C LEU A 35 -5.71 -20.33 14.42
N ASP A 36 -4.96 -19.77 13.48
CA ASP A 36 -3.60 -19.29 13.74
C ASP A 36 -3.58 -18.30 14.91
N ASP A 37 -2.55 -18.45 15.76
CA ASP A 37 -2.35 -17.75 17.03
C ASP A 37 -1.06 -16.93 16.98
N MET A 38 -0.63 -16.53 15.78
CA MET A 38 0.45 -15.56 15.66
C MET A 38 0.04 -14.27 16.39
N CYS A 39 0.90 -13.80 17.31
CA CYS A 39 0.71 -12.59 18.11
C CYS A 39 0.80 -11.28 17.30
N GLN A 40 0.43 -11.31 16.03
CA GLN A 40 0.34 -10.15 15.17
C GLN A 40 -1.08 -9.59 15.24
N THR A 41 -1.18 -8.27 15.39
CA THR A 41 -2.45 -7.54 15.55
C THR A 41 -3.50 -7.89 14.49
N ALA A 42 -3.08 -8.13 13.24
CA ALA A 42 -3.97 -8.53 12.15
C ALA A 42 -4.68 -9.88 12.40
N PHE A 43 -3.96 -10.88 12.91
CA PHE A 43 -4.52 -12.20 13.19
C PHE A 43 -5.46 -12.16 14.40
N GLU A 44 -5.12 -11.37 15.42
CA GLU A 44 -5.99 -11.14 16.58
C GLU A 44 -7.29 -10.44 16.19
N CYS A 45 -7.23 -9.40 15.36
CA CYS A 45 -8.42 -8.71 14.82
C CYS A 45 -9.30 -9.65 13.98
N ALA A 46 -8.69 -10.48 13.13
CA ALA A 46 -9.39 -11.49 12.35
C ALA A 46 -10.10 -12.52 13.24
N ARG A 47 -9.38 -13.08 14.22
CA ARG A 47 -9.93 -14.06 15.18
C ARG A 47 -11.07 -13.48 16.01
N SER A 48 -10.91 -12.27 16.54
CA SER A 48 -11.96 -11.54 17.26
C SER A 48 -13.21 -11.35 16.40
N THR A 49 -13.02 -10.97 15.14
CA THR A 49 -14.13 -10.82 14.17
C THR A 49 -14.85 -12.14 13.92
N LEU A 50 -14.12 -13.24 13.74
CA LEU A 50 -14.70 -14.57 13.54
C LEU A 50 -15.45 -15.07 14.78
N ALA A 51 -14.94 -14.80 15.98
CA ALA A 51 -15.64 -15.10 17.22
C ALA A 51 -16.98 -14.33 17.32
N ARG A 52 -17.00 -13.03 16.99
CA ARG A 52 -18.23 -12.22 16.94
C ARG A 52 -19.25 -12.73 15.92
N LEU A 53 -18.79 -13.38 14.85
CA LEU A 53 -19.64 -14.02 13.84
C LEU A 53 -20.04 -15.46 14.21
N GLY A 54 -19.62 -15.97 15.36
CA GLY A 54 -19.93 -17.32 15.83
C GLY A 54 -19.21 -18.42 15.05
N LEU A 55 -18.03 -18.11 14.50
CA LEU A 55 -17.22 -19.03 13.69
C LEU A 55 -16.01 -19.59 14.44
N ALA A 56 -15.69 -19.03 15.60
CA ALA A 56 -14.61 -19.50 16.46
C ALA A 56 -15.17 -20.01 17.80
N THR A 57 -14.61 -21.09 18.32
CA THR A 57 -14.87 -21.59 19.68
C THR A 57 -14.00 -20.85 20.71
N ASP A 58 -14.31 -21.03 22.00
CA ASP A 58 -13.50 -20.50 23.11
C ASP A 58 -12.05 -21.05 23.13
N GLU A 59 -11.83 -22.21 22.49
CA GLU A 59 -10.50 -22.81 22.31
C GLU A 59 -9.80 -22.36 21.00
N TYR A 60 -10.31 -21.33 20.34
CA TYR A 60 -9.79 -20.81 19.08
C TYR A 60 -9.74 -21.86 17.96
N LYS A 61 -10.80 -22.66 17.88
CA LYS A 61 -11.01 -23.61 16.79
C LYS A 61 -12.15 -23.15 15.90
N LEU A 62 -12.07 -23.50 14.62
CA LEU A 62 -13.11 -23.22 13.65
C LEU A 62 -14.38 -24.01 14.00
N ALA A 63 -15.53 -23.35 14.11
CA ALA A 63 -16.79 -23.98 14.56
C ALA A 63 -17.51 -24.78 13.45
N ILE A 64 -17.22 -24.49 12.18
CA ILE A 64 -17.86 -25.11 11.00
C ILE A 64 -16.83 -25.30 9.89
N ASP A 65 -17.10 -26.15 8.91
CA ASP A 65 -16.18 -26.30 7.77
C ASP A 65 -16.01 -24.99 6.98
N ALA A 66 -14.78 -24.70 6.55
CA ALA A 66 -14.39 -23.43 5.93
C ALA A 66 -15.17 -23.14 4.64
N ASP A 67 -15.47 -24.17 3.84
CA ASP A 67 -16.24 -24.08 2.60
C ASP A 67 -17.72 -23.70 2.82
N ARG A 68 -18.22 -23.83 4.06
CA ARG A 68 -19.59 -23.48 4.44
C ARG A 68 -19.73 -22.10 5.08
N VAL A 69 -18.61 -21.43 5.40
CA VAL A 69 -18.60 -20.20 6.19
C VAL A 69 -19.43 -19.08 5.55
N ALA A 70 -19.22 -18.82 4.25
CA ALA A 70 -19.90 -17.71 3.58
C ALA A 70 -21.42 -17.87 3.61
N GLN A 71 -21.90 -19.08 3.26
CA GLN A 71 -23.32 -19.41 3.26
C GLN A 71 -23.90 -19.38 4.68
N PHE A 72 -23.18 -19.93 5.66
CA PHE A 72 -23.62 -19.97 7.05
C PHE A 72 -23.82 -18.57 7.65
N VAL A 73 -22.84 -17.68 7.49
CA VAL A 73 -22.95 -16.30 7.98
C VAL A 73 -24.09 -15.57 7.28
N MET A 74 -24.21 -15.74 5.96
CA MET A 74 -25.27 -15.12 5.18
C MET A 74 -26.66 -15.55 5.67
N ASP A 75 -26.87 -16.86 5.88
CA ASP A 75 -28.17 -17.41 6.29
C ASP A 75 -28.55 -16.98 7.71
N ARG A 76 -27.61 -17.10 8.66
CA ARG A 76 -27.85 -16.68 10.05
C ARG A 76 -28.10 -15.19 10.17
N SER A 77 -27.37 -14.39 9.40
CA SER A 77 -27.56 -12.94 9.37
C SER A 77 -28.93 -12.56 8.81
N ARG A 78 -29.37 -13.20 7.71
CA ARG A 78 -30.71 -12.98 7.13
C ARG A 78 -31.83 -13.40 8.08
N ALA A 79 -31.62 -14.49 8.82
CA ALA A 79 -32.56 -14.99 9.81
C ALA A 79 -32.55 -14.20 11.13
N GLY A 80 -31.70 -13.17 11.28
CA GLY A 80 -31.56 -12.41 12.53
C GLY A 80 -30.99 -13.22 13.70
N GLN A 81 -30.31 -14.34 13.41
CA GLN A 81 -29.76 -15.26 14.41
C GLN A 81 -28.35 -14.90 14.89
N ILE A 82 -27.74 -13.89 14.27
CA ILE A 82 -26.48 -13.28 14.69
C ILE A 82 -26.60 -11.77 14.61
N THR A 83 -26.03 -11.09 15.60
CA THR A 83 -25.85 -9.63 15.54
C THR A 83 -24.60 -9.35 14.74
N LEU A 84 -24.76 -8.73 13.57
CA LEU A 84 -23.61 -8.36 12.76
C LEU A 84 -22.80 -7.26 13.47
N PRO A 85 -21.47 -7.39 13.55
CA PRO A 85 -20.61 -6.29 13.98
C PRO A 85 -20.71 -5.11 13.00
N PRO A 86 -20.29 -3.89 13.36
CA PRO A 86 -20.11 -2.81 12.39
C PRO A 86 -19.26 -3.25 11.19
N ILE A 87 -19.67 -2.88 9.98
CA ILE A 87 -19.00 -3.36 8.76
C ILE A 87 -17.55 -2.88 8.68
N ASP A 88 -17.29 -1.65 9.13
CA ASP A 88 -15.96 -1.06 9.11
C ASP A 88 -14.99 -1.80 10.04
N ASP A 89 -15.46 -2.39 11.15
CA ASP A 89 -14.65 -3.28 12.01
C ASP A 89 -14.19 -4.52 11.23
N VAL A 90 -15.12 -5.16 10.51
CA VAL A 90 -14.84 -6.39 9.74
C VAL A 90 -13.92 -6.09 8.56
N LEU A 91 -14.17 -4.98 7.87
CA LEU A 91 -13.32 -4.51 6.78
C LEU A 91 -11.93 -4.15 7.30
N THR A 92 -11.81 -3.50 8.46
CA THR A 92 -10.52 -3.18 9.09
C THR A 92 -9.73 -4.45 9.37
N ALA A 93 -10.34 -5.47 9.99
CA ALA A 93 -9.70 -6.75 10.24
C ALA A 93 -9.26 -7.43 8.93
N TRP A 94 -10.11 -7.39 7.91
CA TRP A 94 -9.80 -7.95 6.59
C TRP A 94 -8.68 -7.20 5.86
N ILE A 95 -8.65 -5.86 5.91
CA ILE A 95 -7.59 -5.02 5.30
C ILE A 95 -6.26 -5.27 6.00
N LEU A 96 -6.24 -5.31 7.34
CA LEU A 96 -5.03 -5.60 8.12
C LEU A 96 -4.43 -6.96 7.74
N LEU A 97 -5.26 -7.97 7.50
CA LEU A 97 -4.79 -9.30 7.14
C LEU A 97 -4.46 -9.43 5.65
N CYS A 98 -5.44 -9.17 4.78
CA CYS A 98 -5.32 -9.41 3.34
C CYS A 98 -4.55 -8.32 2.61
N GLY A 99 -4.65 -7.05 3.04
CA GLY A 99 -3.90 -5.96 2.45
C GLY A 99 -2.46 -5.92 2.96
N SER A 100 -2.30 -5.85 4.27
CA SER A 100 -0.99 -5.62 4.89
C SER A 100 -0.15 -6.87 5.08
N GLN A 101 -0.67 -7.92 5.75
CA GLN A 101 0.15 -9.10 6.04
C GLN A 101 0.37 -9.99 4.82
N LEU A 102 -0.64 -10.12 3.96
CA LEU A 102 -0.61 -11.06 2.84
C LEU A 102 -0.41 -10.40 1.47
N GLY A 103 -0.53 -9.08 1.35
CA GLY A 103 -0.37 -8.35 0.09
C GLY A 103 -1.37 -8.74 -1.01
N LEU A 104 -2.52 -9.33 -0.64
CA LEU A 104 -3.55 -9.81 -1.57
C LEU A 104 -4.46 -8.68 -2.08
N ALA A 105 -4.56 -7.59 -1.33
CA ALA A 105 -5.34 -6.41 -1.66
C ALA A 105 -4.46 -5.14 -1.62
N SER A 106 -4.75 -4.15 -2.46
CA SER A 106 -4.00 -2.90 -2.45
C SER A 106 -4.36 -2.02 -1.25
N LEU A 107 -3.37 -1.34 -0.69
CA LEU A 107 -3.55 -0.31 0.33
C LEU A 107 -3.58 1.12 -0.27
N ARG A 108 -3.42 1.24 -1.60
CA ARG A 108 -3.41 2.51 -2.35
C ARG A 108 -4.71 2.76 -3.08
N ARG A 109 -4.95 3.98 -3.57
CA ARG A 109 -6.08 4.31 -4.46
C ARG A 109 -5.80 4.06 -5.93
N LEU A 110 -4.83 3.20 -6.24
CA LEU A 110 -4.52 2.80 -7.61
C LEU A 110 -5.27 1.53 -8.01
N PRO A 111 -5.62 1.37 -9.30
CA PRO A 111 -6.15 0.12 -9.80
C PRO A 111 -5.22 -1.06 -9.48
N PHE A 112 -5.78 -2.16 -9.00
CA PHE A 112 -5.04 -3.38 -8.68
C PHE A 112 -5.79 -4.63 -9.12
N THR A 113 -5.05 -5.67 -9.50
CA THR A 113 -5.62 -7.00 -9.78
C THR A 113 -5.65 -7.80 -8.48
N PRO A 114 -6.82 -8.14 -7.93
CA PRO A 114 -6.89 -8.91 -6.69
C PRO A 114 -6.46 -10.35 -6.93
N HIS A 115 -5.90 -10.97 -5.90
CA HIS A 115 -5.67 -12.42 -5.90
C HIS A 115 -6.99 -13.18 -6.08
N ASP A 116 -6.96 -14.32 -6.78
CA ASP A 116 -8.16 -15.12 -7.11
C ASP A 116 -8.95 -15.51 -5.85
N ASP A 117 -8.23 -15.76 -4.77
CA ASP A 117 -8.74 -16.11 -3.45
C ASP A 117 -9.63 -15.07 -2.79
N ILE A 118 -9.34 -13.79 -3.02
CA ILE A 118 -10.12 -12.67 -2.50
C ILE A 118 -11.09 -12.10 -3.55
N ARG A 119 -11.10 -12.64 -4.77
CA ARG A 119 -11.98 -12.18 -5.85
C ARG A 119 -13.46 -12.18 -5.46
N PRO A 120 -14.01 -13.21 -4.76
CA PRO A 120 -15.40 -13.19 -4.31
C PRO A 120 -15.71 -12.02 -3.35
N VAL A 121 -14.74 -11.66 -2.49
CA VAL A 121 -14.86 -10.51 -1.59
C VAL A 121 -14.89 -9.22 -2.41
N MET A 122 -13.98 -9.08 -3.38
CA MET A 122 -13.91 -7.89 -4.24
C MET A 122 -15.18 -7.68 -5.06
N ASP A 123 -15.77 -8.75 -5.59
CA ASP A 123 -17.05 -8.68 -6.30
C ASP A 123 -18.19 -8.23 -5.36
N ALA A 124 -18.22 -8.72 -4.12
CA ALA A 124 -19.20 -8.31 -3.12
C ALA A 124 -19.01 -6.84 -2.67
N LEU A 125 -17.75 -6.40 -2.52
CA LEU A 125 -17.40 -5.00 -2.22
C LEU A 125 -17.83 -4.07 -3.36
N ALA A 126 -17.59 -4.48 -4.61
CA ALA A 126 -17.98 -3.74 -5.79
C ALA A 126 -19.51 -3.59 -5.90
N ALA A 127 -20.25 -4.66 -5.64
CA ALA A 127 -21.71 -4.65 -5.65
C ALA A 127 -22.33 -3.68 -4.61
N LEU A 128 -21.57 -3.32 -3.58
CA LEU A 128 -21.97 -2.40 -2.52
C LEU A 128 -21.32 -1.01 -2.63
N GLY A 129 -20.53 -0.75 -3.67
CA GLY A 129 -19.89 0.53 -3.94
C GLY A 129 -18.65 0.83 -3.09
N TYR A 130 -18.04 -0.18 -2.46
CA TYR A 130 -16.74 -0.04 -1.78
C TYR A 130 -15.56 -0.06 -2.76
N ALA A 131 -15.74 -0.72 -3.90
CA ALA A 131 -14.79 -0.77 -5.00
C ALA A 131 -15.52 -0.58 -6.32
N LYS A 132 -14.76 -0.28 -7.39
CA LYS A 132 -15.26 -0.25 -8.76
C LYS A 132 -14.42 -1.19 -9.63
N PRO A 133 -15.04 -2.10 -10.40
CA PRO A 133 -14.31 -2.96 -11.34
C PRO A 133 -13.81 -2.15 -12.53
N LEU A 134 -12.59 -2.44 -12.97
CA LEU A 134 -11.89 -1.88 -14.12
C LEU A 134 -11.27 -3.05 -14.92
N GLY A 135 -12.10 -3.74 -15.71
CA GLY A 135 -11.69 -4.98 -16.39
C GLY A 135 -11.40 -6.08 -15.37
N ASN A 136 -10.16 -6.59 -15.35
CA ASN A 136 -9.71 -7.58 -14.37
C ASN A 136 -9.24 -6.97 -13.03
N ALA A 137 -9.08 -5.64 -13.00
CA ALA A 137 -8.65 -4.89 -11.83
C ALA A 137 -9.82 -4.25 -11.08
N PHE A 138 -9.53 -3.72 -9.90
CA PHE A 138 -10.44 -2.95 -9.06
C PHE A 138 -9.75 -1.67 -8.59
N ILE A 139 -10.54 -0.64 -8.35
CA ILE A 139 -10.11 0.58 -7.66
C ILE A 139 -11.01 0.80 -6.44
N TRP A 140 -10.41 1.26 -5.34
CA TRP A 140 -11.14 1.60 -4.12
C TRP A 140 -11.99 2.87 -4.31
N MET A 141 -13.19 2.87 -3.73
CA MET A 141 -14.09 4.03 -3.73
C MET A 141 -14.10 4.69 -2.35
N ASP A 142 -14.60 5.93 -2.24
CA ASP A 142 -14.65 6.68 -0.96
C ASP A 142 -15.32 5.91 0.19
N LYS A 143 -16.28 5.03 -0.12
CA LYS A 143 -17.01 4.24 0.87
C LYS A 143 -16.11 3.31 1.71
N ILE A 144 -14.94 2.91 1.22
CA ILE A 144 -13.98 2.08 1.99
C ILE A 144 -13.10 2.92 2.93
N GLY A 145 -13.14 4.25 2.79
CA GLY A 145 -12.31 5.21 3.53
C GLY A 145 -12.30 5.00 5.04
N PRO A 146 -13.46 4.88 5.71
CA PRO A 146 -13.49 4.65 7.16
C PRO A 146 -12.69 3.43 7.61
N ALA A 147 -12.83 2.29 6.92
CA ALA A 147 -12.08 1.08 7.25
C ALA A 147 -10.56 1.23 6.95
N MET A 148 -10.21 1.92 5.87
CA MET A 148 -8.80 2.22 5.55
C MET A 148 -8.16 3.15 6.59
N GLN A 149 -8.89 4.15 7.08
CA GLN A 149 -8.47 5.05 8.15
C GLN A 149 -8.32 4.31 9.49
N MET A 150 -9.30 3.48 9.86
CA MET A 150 -9.25 2.64 11.06
C MET A 150 -8.07 1.65 11.03
N SER A 151 -7.70 1.15 9.85
CA SER A 151 -6.51 0.32 9.67
C SER A 151 -5.18 1.10 9.66
N GLY A 152 -5.24 2.44 9.65
CA GLY A 152 -4.09 3.33 9.64
C GLY A 152 -3.39 3.49 8.29
N TYR A 153 -3.97 2.98 7.20
CA TYR A 153 -3.36 3.06 5.87
C TYR A 153 -3.71 4.34 5.12
N TRP A 154 -4.87 4.92 5.40
CA TRP A 154 -5.29 6.21 4.83
C TRP A 154 -5.37 7.29 5.91
N ASP A 155 -5.11 8.53 5.51
CA ASP A 155 -5.32 9.70 6.35
C ASP A 155 -6.79 10.16 6.35
N GLU A 156 -7.07 11.22 7.10
CA GLU A 156 -8.41 11.83 7.19
C GLU A 156 -8.93 12.37 5.84
N ASN A 157 -8.04 12.62 4.88
CA ASN A 157 -8.37 13.07 3.53
C ASN A 157 -8.53 11.91 2.52
N ASN A 158 -8.50 10.66 2.99
CA ASN A 158 -8.52 9.43 2.18
C ASN A 158 -7.36 9.30 1.19
N LEU A 159 -6.19 9.85 1.55
CA LEU A 159 -4.94 9.61 0.85
C LEU A 159 -4.20 8.46 1.53
N SER A 160 -3.64 7.53 0.76
CA SER A 160 -2.84 6.47 1.36
C SER A 160 -1.49 7.00 1.82
N ARG A 161 -0.94 6.44 2.90
CA ARG A 161 0.39 6.82 3.41
C ARG A 161 1.48 6.69 2.36
N GLU A 162 1.44 5.60 1.58
CA GLU A 162 2.42 5.39 0.51
C GLU A 162 2.30 6.42 -0.62
N GLU A 163 1.09 6.92 -0.93
CA GLU A 163 0.92 8.02 -1.89
C GLU A 163 1.44 9.36 -1.33
N LEU A 164 1.31 9.59 -0.02
CA LEU A 164 1.88 10.76 0.64
C LEU A 164 3.42 10.69 0.64
N GLU A 165 4.00 9.55 1.00
CA GLU A 165 5.44 9.32 0.98
C GLU A 165 6.02 9.50 -0.44
N GLN A 166 5.34 8.98 -1.47
CA GLN A 166 5.76 9.19 -2.86
C GLN A 166 5.70 10.66 -3.27
N ARG A 167 4.66 11.38 -2.87
CA ARG A 167 4.55 12.82 -3.15
C ARG A 167 5.61 13.63 -2.44
N ASP A 168 5.94 13.28 -1.20
CA ASP A 168 7.01 13.94 -0.44
C ASP A 168 8.36 13.68 -1.11
N VAL A 169 8.64 12.44 -1.54
CA VAL A 169 9.86 12.11 -2.31
C VAL A 169 9.91 12.88 -3.63
N ASP A 170 8.80 12.99 -4.37
CA ASP A 170 8.74 13.75 -5.61
C ASP A 170 8.95 15.25 -5.37
N LEU A 171 8.38 15.81 -4.30
CA LEU A 171 8.58 17.20 -3.91
C LEU A 171 10.02 17.45 -3.47
N ASP A 172 10.61 16.56 -2.67
CA ASP A 172 12.01 16.63 -2.26
C ASP A 172 12.95 16.53 -3.46
N MET A 173 12.66 15.65 -4.42
CA MET A 173 13.42 15.56 -5.66
C MET A 173 13.31 16.84 -6.50
N ARG A 174 12.11 17.43 -6.61
CA ARG A 174 11.90 18.72 -7.30
C ARG A 174 12.60 19.87 -6.57
N ASN A 175 12.55 19.90 -5.23
CA ASN A 175 13.22 20.91 -4.42
C ASN A 175 14.74 20.78 -4.55
N ALA A 176 15.27 19.55 -4.54
CA ALA A 176 16.68 19.28 -4.79
C ALA A 176 17.12 19.75 -6.18
N LEU A 177 16.34 19.45 -7.22
CA LEU A 177 16.55 19.95 -8.58
C LEU A 177 16.50 21.48 -8.66
N ALA A 178 15.52 22.10 -8.01
CA ALA A 178 15.36 23.54 -7.99
C ALA A 178 16.53 24.23 -7.27
N SER A 179 17.07 23.60 -6.22
CA SER A 179 18.21 24.10 -5.44
C SER A 179 19.52 24.16 -6.24
N ILE A 180 19.62 23.41 -7.36
CA ILE A 180 20.81 23.44 -8.21
C ILE A 180 21.00 24.87 -8.75
N PRO A 181 22.16 25.50 -8.55
CA PRO A 181 22.43 26.83 -9.07
C PRO A 181 22.31 26.87 -10.61
N GLU A 182 21.77 27.97 -11.14
CA GLU A 182 21.53 28.10 -12.58
C GLU A 182 22.80 27.97 -13.45
N ASP A 183 23.95 28.42 -12.93
CA ASP A 183 25.24 28.23 -13.60
C ASP A 183 25.64 26.76 -13.72
N VAL A 184 25.32 25.96 -12.69
CA VAL A 184 25.55 24.51 -12.69
C VAL A 184 24.56 23.79 -13.60
N LYS A 185 23.28 24.20 -13.60
CA LYS A 185 22.28 23.67 -14.55
C LYS A 185 22.70 23.94 -15.99
N HIS A 186 23.10 25.18 -16.28
CA HIS A 186 23.56 25.56 -17.61
C HIS A 186 24.82 24.78 -18.04
N ALA A 187 25.79 24.60 -17.13
CA ALA A 187 26.95 23.76 -17.38
C ALA A 187 26.57 22.29 -17.66
N ALA A 188 25.61 21.74 -16.93
CA ALA A 188 25.12 20.38 -17.14
C ALA A 188 24.39 20.22 -18.49
N LEU A 189 23.54 21.18 -18.86
CA LEU A 189 22.80 21.19 -20.14
C LEU A 189 23.72 21.38 -21.35
N THR A 190 24.88 22.01 -21.17
CA THR A 190 25.90 22.22 -22.21
C THR A 190 26.99 21.15 -22.22
N ASP A 191 26.79 20.04 -21.50
CA ASP A 191 27.75 18.93 -21.36
C ASP A 191 29.13 19.34 -20.79
N ASN A 192 29.19 20.45 -20.04
CA ASN A 192 30.41 20.97 -19.45
C ASN A 192 30.70 20.29 -18.10
N ARG A 193 31.10 19.02 -18.18
CA ARG A 193 31.39 18.18 -17.00
C ARG A 193 32.42 18.79 -16.05
N THR A 194 33.44 19.47 -16.59
CA THR A 194 34.50 20.09 -15.77
C THR A 194 33.95 21.22 -14.91
N ALA A 195 33.05 22.06 -15.45
CA ALA A 195 32.41 23.12 -14.69
C ALA A 195 31.49 22.56 -13.59
N VAL A 196 30.76 21.48 -13.87
CA VAL A 196 29.91 20.79 -12.88
C VAL A 196 30.75 20.20 -11.74
N VAL A 197 31.87 19.52 -12.05
CA VAL A 197 32.77 18.96 -11.02
C VAL A 197 33.35 20.07 -10.13
N LYS A 198 33.75 21.20 -10.71
CA LYS A 198 34.28 22.34 -9.95
C LYS A 198 33.23 22.94 -9.03
N ALA A 199 32.01 23.13 -9.53
CA ALA A 199 30.93 23.66 -8.73
C ALA A 199 30.54 22.71 -7.58
N LEU A 200 30.48 21.40 -7.83
CA LEU A 200 30.26 20.40 -6.78
C LEU A 200 31.36 20.45 -5.71
N ALA A 201 32.63 20.51 -6.12
CA ALA A 201 33.74 20.56 -5.18
C ALA A 201 33.70 21.82 -4.30
N ALA A 202 33.41 22.97 -4.90
CA ALA A 202 33.48 24.26 -4.22
C ALA A 202 32.22 24.58 -3.39
N ARG A 203 31.04 24.13 -3.83
CA ARG A 203 29.75 24.64 -3.33
C ARG A 203 28.83 23.57 -2.77
N TRP A 204 29.06 22.27 -3.02
CA TRP A 204 28.18 21.22 -2.50
C TRP A 204 28.77 20.58 -1.23
N VAL A 205 28.19 20.93 -0.07
CA VAL A 205 28.66 20.46 1.24
C VAL A 205 27.46 19.97 2.05
N ASP A 206 27.57 18.76 2.62
CA ASP A 206 26.57 18.13 3.49
C ASP A 206 25.12 18.19 2.96
N GLY A 207 24.95 18.06 1.64
CA GLY A 207 23.65 18.05 0.99
C GLY A 207 23.06 19.44 0.68
N ALA A 208 23.86 20.51 0.75
CA ALA A 208 23.42 21.87 0.44
C ALA A 208 24.39 22.62 -0.49
N TRP A 209 23.84 23.52 -1.31
CA TRP A 209 24.60 24.47 -2.12
C TRP A 209 24.96 25.70 -1.30
N LEU A 210 26.26 25.90 -1.07
CA LEU A 210 26.79 27.10 -0.45
C LEU A 210 26.98 28.21 -1.49
N PRO A 211 26.85 29.49 -1.09
CA PRO A 211 27.27 30.61 -1.92
C PRO A 211 28.77 30.51 -2.22
N ASP A 212 29.19 31.13 -3.34
CA ASP A 212 30.54 30.97 -3.90
C ASP A 212 31.64 30.93 -2.83
N SER A 213 32.35 29.81 -2.77
CA SER A 213 33.57 29.69 -2.00
C SER A 213 34.74 30.08 -2.91
N VAL A 214 35.69 30.81 -2.32
CA VAL A 214 36.88 31.28 -3.04
C VAL A 214 37.74 30.07 -3.44
N ASP A 215 38.09 30.03 -4.73
CA ASP A 215 38.96 29.05 -5.38
C ASP A 215 40.09 28.52 -4.47
N GLY A 216 40.14 27.20 -4.29
CA GLY A 216 41.22 26.56 -3.52
C GLY A 216 41.13 25.05 -3.32
N ASP A 217 40.13 24.35 -3.87
CA ASP A 217 40.01 22.92 -3.61
C ASP A 217 41.06 22.09 -4.37
N PRO A 218 41.79 21.18 -3.69
CA PRO A 218 42.79 20.34 -4.32
C PRO A 218 42.23 19.46 -5.44
N TRP A 219 42.99 19.28 -6.52
CA TRP A 219 42.63 18.52 -7.72
C TRP A 219 42.14 17.07 -7.46
N TRP A 220 42.55 16.45 -6.35
CA TRP A 220 42.11 15.11 -5.97
C TRP A 220 40.64 15.06 -5.51
N ARG A 221 40.08 16.16 -5.00
CA ARG A 221 38.64 16.27 -4.71
C ARG A 221 37.81 16.21 -6.00
N TRP A 222 38.33 16.77 -7.10
CA TRP A 222 37.63 16.76 -8.39
C TRP A 222 37.53 15.36 -8.99
N ALA A 223 38.59 14.55 -8.86
CA ALA A 223 38.59 13.17 -9.32
C ALA A 223 37.60 12.29 -8.54
N ALA A 224 37.48 12.54 -7.23
CA ALA A 224 36.53 11.82 -6.37
C ALA A 224 35.06 12.14 -6.71
N LEU A 225 34.77 13.34 -7.21
CA LEU A 225 33.41 13.82 -7.53
C LEU A 225 32.99 13.58 -9.00
N ALA A 226 33.83 12.94 -9.81
CA ALA A 226 33.55 12.68 -11.21
C ALA A 226 32.31 11.77 -11.44
N PRO A 227 32.02 10.76 -10.60
CA PRO A 227 30.78 9.98 -10.67
C PRO A 227 29.52 10.81 -10.31
N GLU A 228 29.60 11.66 -9.29
CA GLU A 228 28.52 12.50 -8.80
C GLU A 228 28.17 13.58 -9.83
N ALA A 229 29.17 14.19 -10.46
CA ALA A 229 28.96 15.12 -11.57
C ALA A 229 28.25 14.46 -12.75
N LYS A 230 28.61 13.21 -13.08
CA LYS A 230 27.93 12.46 -14.13
C LYS A 230 26.45 12.23 -13.79
N ARG A 231 26.15 11.81 -12.57
CA ARG A 231 24.76 11.61 -12.09
C ARG A 231 23.96 12.91 -12.09
N LEU A 232 24.55 14.02 -11.67
CA LEU A 232 23.89 15.34 -11.69
C LEU A 232 23.57 15.76 -13.13
N MET A 233 24.50 15.57 -14.06
CA MET A 233 24.28 15.89 -15.47
C MET A 233 23.15 15.04 -16.06
N GLU A 234 23.15 13.73 -15.81
CA GLU A 234 22.07 12.82 -16.23
C GLU A 234 20.71 13.24 -15.63
N LEU A 235 20.70 13.66 -14.37
CA LEU A 235 19.50 14.14 -13.68
C LEU A 235 18.96 15.45 -14.28
N VAL A 236 19.82 16.45 -14.52
CA VAL A 236 19.42 17.75 -15.10
C VAL A 236 18.96 17.58 -16.55
N GLN A 237 19.69 16.80 -17.35
CA GLN A 237 19.35 16.55 -18.75
C GLN A 237 18.07 15.70 -18.88
N GLY A 238 17.84 14.75 -17.96
CA GLY A 238 16.62 13.95 -17.92
C GLY A 238 15.39 14.74 -17.46
N ALA A 239 15.56 15.73 -16.57
CA ALA A 239 14.48 16.58 -16.08
C ALA A 239 13.95 17.58 -17.13
N ASP A 240 14.77 18.01 -18.09
CA ASP A 240 14.40 18.90 -19.20
C ASP A 240 13.81 18.19 -20.43
N GLY A 241 13.60 16.86 -20.35
CA GLY A 241 12.92 16.10 -21.38
C GLY A 241 11.42 16.45 -21.49
N PRO A 242 10.80 16.36 -22.68
CA PRO A 242 9.40 16.77 -22.92
C PRO A 242 8.33 15.95 -22.16
N LEU A 243 8.71 14.96 -21.34
CA LEU A 243 7.78 14.09 -20.60
C LEU A 243 7.47 14.57 -19.16
N THR A 244 8.15 15.61 -18.66
CA THR A 244 7.95 16.15 -17.30
C THR A 244 7.11 17.44 -17.25
N ARG A 245 6.70 17.98 -18.41
CA ARG A 245 5.96 19.26 -18.48
C ARG A 245 4.43 19.17 -18.44
N ASP A 246 3.84 18.00 -18.64
CA ASP A 246 2.37 17.88 -18.69
C ASP A 246 1.84 16.77 -17.79
N VAL A 247 1.70 17.07 -16.49
CA VAL A 247 0.60 16.53 -15.66
C VAL A 247 0.24 17.62 -14.62
N ASN A 248 -0.62 18.56 -15.04
CA ASN A 248 -1.47 19.34 -14.15
C ASN A 248 -2.84 18.65 -14.04
#